data_AF-A0A090W4E5-F1
#
_entry.id   AF-A0A090W4E5-F1
#
_cell.length_a   1.000
_cell.length_b   1.000
_cell.length_c   1.000
_cell.angle_alpha   90.00
_cell.angle_beta   90.00
_cell.angle_gamma   90.00
#
_symmetry.space_group_name_H-M   'P 1'
#
loop_
_entity.id
_entity.type
_entity.pdbx_description
1 polymer ?
#
loop_
_entity_poly.entity_id
_entity_poly.type
_entity_poly.pdbx_seq_one_letter_code
_entity_poly.pdbx_strand_id
1 'polypeptide(L)'
;MASRYLEDAAGVINFSNTLNGDASTSPITLSSKWLYSFNGTTNDYSQWIKISPTTNLLPAQGFTMKGSGATTANQEYIFRGIPNDGDYNHTVTAGNDFLTGNPYPSALDADQFIIDNLPVIDGTLYFWEQFSTNNTHTLADYQGGHAIYNLMGMGMPATADTSGLTSGLGTASLPAPERYIPVGQGFLYLYKIPDL
;
A
#
# COMPACT_ATOMS: atom_id res chain seq x y z
N MET A 1 -2.01 11.38 6.71
CA MET A 1 -1.33 12.68 6.45
C MET A 1 0.12 12.41 6.06
N ALA A 2 0.67 12.95 4.95
CA ALA A 2 2.00 12.56 4.47
C ALA A 2 3.16 13.51 4.86
N SER A 3 2.97 14.83 4.98
CA SER A 3 4.14 15.75 5.04
C SER A 3 4.62 16.18 6.43
N ARG A 4 3.88 15.98 7.51
CA ARG A 4 4.31 16.40 8.87
C ARG A 4 4.56 15.24 9.83
N TYR A 5 4.22 14.04 9.40
CA TYR A 5 4.25 12.84 10.22
C TYR A 5 5.14 11.76 9.62
N LEU A 6 5.67 11.97 8.39
CA LEU A 6 6.64 11.10 7.78
C LEU A 6 8.02 11.75 7.87
N GLU A 7 8.92 11.06 8.56
CA GLU A 7 10.28 11.50 8.82
C GLU A 7 11.27 10.43 8.34
N ASP A 8 12.51 10.84 8.17
CA ASP A 8 13.68 9.97 8.22
C ASP A 8 14.53 10.32 9.45
N ALA A 9 15.70 9.70 9.60
CA ALA A 9 16.62 9.98 10.70
C ALA A 9 17.09 11.45 10.78
N ALA A 10 17.00 12.22 9.69
CA ALA A 10 17.39 13.63 9.64
C ALA A 10 16.21 14.59 9.89
N GLY A 11 14.97 14.10 9.90
CA GLY A 11 13.77 14.85 10.25
C GLY A 11 12.63 14.71 9.22
N VAL A 12 11.78 15.73 9.14
CA VAL A 12 10.59 15.71 8.28
C VAL A 12 10.96 15.64 6.81
N ILE A 13 10.43 14.64 6.12
CA ILE A 13 10.71 14.38 4.70
C ILE A 13 10.22 15.53 3.82
N ASN A 14 11.05 15.89 2.83
CA ASN A 14 10.71 16.86 1.81
C ASN A 14 9.89 16.22 0.68
N PHE A 15 9.07 17.01 -0.01
CA PHE A 15 8.34 16.55 -1.19
C PHE A 15 8.57 17.48 -2.38
N SER A 16 8.77 16.90 -3.56
CA SER A 16 8.85 17.62 -4.84
C SER A 16 7.85 17.04 -5.85
N ASN A 17 7.58 17.74 -6.96
CA ASN A 17 6.73 17.20 -8.03
C ASN A 17 7.48 16.33 -9.06
N THR A 18 8.77 16.08 -8.86
CA THR A 18 9.60 15.32 -9.81
C THR A 18 9.15 13.87 -9.91
N LEU A 19 9.55 13.15 -10.97
CA LEU A 19 9.19 11.74 -11.17
C LEU A 19 9.87 10.78 -10.17
N ASN A 20 11.01 11.20 -9.60
CA ASN A 20 11.79 10.39 -8.67
C ASN A 20 11.98 11.17 -7.36
N GLY A 21 12.15 10.44 -6.27
CA GLY A 21 12.75 11.00 -5.06
C GLY A 21 14.23 11.31 -5.26
N ASP A 22 14.80 12.03 -4.30
CA ASP A 22 16.20 12.39 -4.22
C ASP A 22 16.75 12.02 -2.83
N ALA A 23 17.36 10.85 -2.75
CA ALA A 23 18.01 10.33 -1.54
C ALA A 23 19.34 11.03 -1.20
N SER A 24 19.82 11.98 -2.02
CA SER A 24 21.04 12.77 -1.70
C SER A 24 20.75 13.98 -0.80
N THR A 25 19.48 14.33 -0.64
CA THR A 25 19.03 15.39 0.27
C THR A 25 18.93 14.89 1.71
N SER A 26 18.99 15.80 2.69
CA SER A 26 18.91 15.47 4.13
C SER A 26 18.05 16.53 4.84
N PRO A 27 16.82 16.20 5.28
CA PRO A 27 16.06 14.95 5.05
C PRO A 27 15.85 14.63 3.56
N ILE A 28 15.63 13.35 3.24
CA ILE A 28 15.39 12.91 1.86
C ILE A 28 14.18 13.63 1.24
N THR A 29 14.15 13.68 -0.09
CA THR A 29 13.03 14.23 -0.86
C THR A 29 12.28 13.11 -1.54
N LEU A 30 10.98 12.96 -1.29
CA LEU A 30 10.11 12.03 -1.98
C LEU A 30 9.33 12.71 -3.11
N SER A 31 8.94 11.92 -4.11
CA SER A 31 8.10 12.40 -5.20
C SER A 31 6.62 12.45 -4.78
N SER A 32 6.03 13.63 -4.76
CA SER A 32 4.58 13.83 -4.59
C SER A 32 3.74 13.33 -5.78
N LYS A 33 4.34 13.07 -6.95
CA LYS A 33 3.63 12.58 -8.14
C LYS A 33 2.96 11.23 -7.95
N TRP A 34 3.49 10.36 -7.09
CA TRP A 34 3.01 8.98 -6.93
C TRP A 34 2.13 8.78 -5.70
N LEU A 35 1.69 9.86 -5.07
CA LEU A 35 0.78 9.79 -3.93
C LEU A 35 -0.67 9.62 -4.40
N TYR A 36 -1.26 8.46 -4.15
CA TYR A 36 -2.67 8.16 -4.43
C TYR A 36 -3.27 7.27 -3.34
N SER A 37 -4.56 7.45 -3.04
CA SER A 37 -5.35 6.49 -2.27
C SER A 37 -6.32 5.74 -3.21
N PHE A 38 -6.89 4.63 -2.76
CA PHE A 38 -7.82 3.85 -3.57
C PHE A 38 -9.03 3.37 -2.76
N ASN A 39 -10.22 3.59 -3.31
CA ASN A 39 -11.50 3.03 -2.88
C ASN A 39 -12.40 3.01 -4.12
N GLY A 40 -12.49 1.86 -4.78
CA GLY A 40 -13.12 1.79 -6.10
C GLY A 40 -13.17 0.37 -6.65
N THR A 41 -13.82 0.21 -7.79
CA THR A 41 -13.95 -1.09 -8.47
C THR A 41 -12.58 -1.71 -8.77
N THR A 42 -12.45 -3.02 -8.54
CA THR A 42 -11.23 -3.77 -8.87
C THR A 42 -10.78 -3.51 -10.31
N ASN A 43 -9.48 -3.26 -10.48
CA ASN A 43 -8.86 -2.97 -11.78
C ASN A 43 -9.39 -1.72 -12.52
N ASP A 44 -10.14 -0.82 -11.85
CA ASP A 44 -10.50 0.46 -12.45
C ASP A 44 -9.47 1.54 -12.11
N TYR A 45 -8.51 1.73 -13.02
CA TYR A 45 -7.43 2.70 -12.84
C TYR A 45 -7.94 4.16 -12.74
N SER A 46 -9.16 4.45 -13.20
CA SER A 46 -9.74 5.79 -13.10
C SER A 46 -10.19 6.14 -11.68
N GLN A 47 -10.35 5.15 -10.80
CA GLN A 47 -10.77 5.33 -9.40
C GLN A 47 -9.62 5.71 -8.45
N TRP A 48 -8.38 5.76 -8.92
CA TRP A 48 -7.27 6.23 -8.11
C TRP A 48 -7.43 7.71 -7.75
N ILE A 49 -7.47 8.00 -6.46
CA ILE A 49 -7.68 9.35 -5.94
C ILE A 49 -6.32 9.99 -5.70
N LYS A 50 -6.00 11.02 -6.49
CA LYS A 50 -4.77 11.79 -6.29
C LYS A 50 -4.81 12.51 -4.95
N ILE A 51 -3.74 12.34 -4.16
CA ILE A 51 -3.56 13.08 -2.91
C ILE A 51 -2.30 13.94 -2.97
N SER A 52 -2.21 14.92 -2.07
CA SER A 52 -1.03 15.75 -1.88
C SER A 52 -0.33 15.37 -0.57
N PRO A 53 0.91 15.83 -0.34
CA PRO A 53 1.59 15.65 0.94
C PRO A 53 0.79 16.19 2.14
N THR A 54 -0.08 17.18 1.91
CA THR A 54 -0.90 17.83 2.94
C THR A 54 -2.32 17.25 3.04
N THR A 55 -2.69 16.27 2.23
CA THR A 55 -4.00 15.61 2.33
C THR A 55 -4.14 14.91 3.68
N ASN A 56 -5.23 15.21 4.38
CA ASN A 56 -5.56 14.55 5.63
C ASN A 56 -6.23 13.20 5.37
N LEU A 57 -5.44 12.13 5.35
CA LEU A 57 -5.95 10.75 5.35
C LEU A 57 -6.43 10.36 6.74
N LEU A 58 -7.57 9.65 6.79
CA LEU A 58 -8.06 9.03 8.01
C LEU A 58 -7.16 7.85 8.42
N PRO A 59 -7.14 7.46 9.71
CA PRO A 59 -6.51 6.21 10.12
C PRO A 59 -7.02 5.02 9.30
N ALA A 60 -6.13 4.07 8.98
CA ALA A 60 -6.38 2.94 8.10
C ALA A 60 -6.77 3.28 6.64
N GLN A 61 -6.68 4.55 6.21
CA GLN A 61 -6.73 4.89 4.80
C GLN A 61 -5.32 4.83 4.21
N GLY A 62 -5.09 3.87 3.32
CA GLY A 62 -3.79 3.64 2.70
C GLY A 62 -3.50 4.59 1.54
N PHE A 63 -2.23 4.66 1.16
CA PHE A 63 -1.77 5.42 0.00
C PHE A 63 -0.55 4.75 -0.65
N THR A 64 -0.35 5.03 -1.93
CA THR A 64 0.84 4.64 -2.68
C THR A 64 1.90 5.72 -2.60
N MET A 65 3.17 5.32 -2.70
CA MET A 65 4.30 6.21 -2.90
C MET A 65 5.37 5.51 -3.71
N LYS A 66 6.24 6.28 -4.34
CA LYS A 66 7.45 5.75 -4.96
C LYS A 66 8.59 5.76 -3.94
N GLY A 67 9.49 4.78 -4.04
CA GLY A 67 10.70 4.72 -3.21
C GLY A 67 11.57 5.97 -3.33
N SER A 68 12.47 6.14 -2.34
CA SER A 68 13.33 7.32 -2.20
C SER A 68 14.35 7.50 -3.31
N GLY A 69 14.61 6.46 -4.11
CA GLY A 69 15.70 6.44 -5.08
C GLY A 69 17.06 6.14 -4.44
N ALA A 70 17.08 5.72 -3.17
CA ALA A 70 18.29 5.23 -2.51
C ALA A 70 18.84 3.98 -3.21
N THR A 71 20.16 3.82 -3.17
CA THR A 71 20.85 2.62 -3.70
C THR A 71 20.80 1.44 -2.73
N THR A 72 20.48 1.70 -1.46
CA THR A 72 20.25 0.66 -0.46
C THR A 72 18.92 -0.04 -0.73
N ALA A 73 18.86 -1.34 -0.42
CA ALA A 73 17.63 -2.12 -0.57
C ALA A 73 16.49 -1.59 0.32
N ASN A 74 16.84 -1.03 1.49
CA ASN A 74 15.89 -0.54 2.47
C ASN A 74 16.08 0.97 2.68
N GLN A 75 14.95 1.65 2.84
CA GLN A 75 14.86 3.03 3.28
C GLN A 75 14.07 3.06 4.58
N GLU A 76 14.62 3.68 5.61
CA GLU A 76 13.89 3.90 6.86
C GLU A 76 12.89 5.04 6.67
N TYR A 77 11.68 4.81 7.19
CA TYR A 77 10.63 5.82 7.34
C TYR A 77 10.11 5.77 8.77
N ILE A 78 9.99 6.94 9.39
CA ILE A 78 9.50 7.11 10.75
C ILE A 78 8.13 7.78 10.67
N PHE A 79 7.10 7.08 11.14
CA PHE A 79 5.78 7.66 11.34
C PHE A 79 5.71 8.30 12.73
N ARG A 80 5.76 9.63 12.81
CA ARG A 80 5.60 10.38 14.06
C ARG A 80 4.14 10.76 14.26
N GLY A 81 3.68 10.83 15.51
CA GLY A 81 2.33 11.29 15.84
C GLY A 81 1.86 10.76 17.18
N ILE A 82 0.58 11.02 17.48
CA ILE A 82 -0.12 10.30 18.54
C ILE A 82 -0.40 8.89 18.01
N PRO A 83 0.01 7.82 18.72
CA PRO A 83 -0.27 6.46 18.28
C PRO A 83 -1.77 6.24 18.15
N ASN A 84 -2.20 5.64 17.04
CA ASN A 84 -3.59 5.24 16.85
C ASN A 84 -3.92 4.04 17.76
N ASP A 85 -5.14 4.03 18.28
CA ASP A 85 -5.73 2.95 19.06
C ASP A 85 -7.24 2.81 18.76
N GLY A 86 -7.79 1.64 19.08
CA GLY A 86 -9.22 1.33 18.86
C GLY A 86 -9.59 1.05 17.41
N ASP A 87 -10.89 0.96 17.16
CA ASP A 87 -11.45 0.54 15.87
C ASP A 87 -11.70 1.74 14.94
N TYR A 88 -11.35 1.58 13.65
CA TYR A 88 -11.58 2.57 12.61
C TYR A 88 -12.49 2.02 11.51
N ASN A 89 -13.67 2.62 11.37
CA ASN A 89 -14.67 2.20 10.40
C ASN A 89 -14.58 3.03 9.12
N HIS A 90 -14.63 2.36 7.97
CA HIS A 90 -14.68 2.97 6.64
C HIS A 90 -15.91 2.50 5.89
N THR A 91 -16.61 3.41 5.22
CA THR A 91 -17.70 3.05 4.32
C THR A 91 -17.12 2.67 2.96
N VAL A 92 -17.36 1.44 2.55
CA VAL A 92 -16.92 0.90 1.25
C VAL A 92 -18.13 0.35 0.51
N THR A 93 -18.16 0.53 -0.81
CA THR A 93 -19.21 -0.02 -1.66
C THR A 93 -18.92 -1.49 -1.95
N ALA A 94 -19.95 -2.34 -1.90
CA ALA A 94 -19.87 -3.73 -2.32
C ALA A 94 -19.29 -3.87 -3.74
N GLY A 95 -18.32 -4.77 -3.90
CA GLY A 95 -17.58 -4.97 -5.16
C GLY A 95 -16.40 -4.02 -5.36
N ASN A 96 -16.11 -3.11 -4.43
CA ASN A 96 -14.93 -2.25 -4.49
C ASN A 96 -13.77 -2.84 -3.67
N ASP A 97 -12.56 -2.62 -4.15
CA ASP A 97 -11.36 -2.77 -3.32
C ASP A 97 -11.14 -1.48 -2.51
N PHE A 98 -10.53 -1.65 -1.35
CA PHE A 98 -10.09 -0.56 -0.50
C PHE A 98 -8.61 -0.68 -0.19
N LEU A 99 -7.82 0.35 -0.50
CA LEU A 99 -6.42 0.43 -0.10
C LEU A 99 -6.35 0.90 1.35
N THR A 100 -5.93 0.00 2.23
CA THR A 100 -5.68 0.26 3.64
C THR A 100 -4.19 0.17 3.95
N GLY A 101 -3.84 0.42 5.20
CA GLY A 101 -2.53 0.08 5.76
C GLY A 101 -2.61 0.01 7.27
N ASN A 102 -1.64 -0.66 7.89
CA ASN A 102 -1.59 -0.78 9.35
C ASN A 102 -1.40 0.61 9.99
N PRO A 103 -2.41 1.15 10.72
CA PRO A 103 -2.33 2.48 11.31
C PRO A 103 -1.69 2.49 12.71
N TYR A 104 -1.47 1.32 13.32
CA TYR A 104 -1.09 1.16 14.71
C TYR A 104 0.43 1.25 14.89
N PRO A 105 0.93 1.61 16.08
CA PRO A 105 2.37 1.63 16.39
C PRO A 105 3.00 0.23 16.57
N SER A 106 2.28 -0.83 16.21
CA SER A 106 2.69 -2.23 16.35
C SER A 106 2.19 -3.06 15.16
N ALA A 107 2.69 -4.28 15.02
CA ALA A 107 2.20 -5.17 13.98
C ALA A 107 0.69 -5.47 14.15
N LEU A 108 -0.03 -5.43 13.04
CA LEU A 108 -1.45 -5.78 12.96
C LEU A 108 -1.58 -7.28 12.71
N ASP A 109 -2.42 -7.97 13.48
CA ASP A 109 -2.69 -9.39 13.28
C ASP A 109 -3.65 -9.58 12.11
N ALA A 110 -3.17 -10.14 11.00
CA ALA A 110 -3.94 -10.37 9.79
C ALA A 110 -5.08 -11.37 10.00
N ASP A 111 -4.89 -12.39 10.85
CA ASP A 111 -5.95 -13.36 11.14
C ASP A 111 -7.11 -12.64 11.84
N GLN A 112 -6.79 -11.84 12.85
CA GLN A 112 -7.78 -11.06 13.59
C GLN A 112 -8.48 -10.04 12.68
N PHE A 113 -7.72 -9.31 11.86
CA PHE A 113 -8.28 -8.37 10.88
C PHE A 113 -9.29 -9.07 9.95
N ILE A 114 -8.94 -10.24 9.40
CA ILE A 114 -9.83 -10.97 8.51
C ILE A 114 -11.07 -11.46 9.27
N ILE A 115 -10.92 -12.01 10.47
CA ILE A 115 -12.03 -12.53 11.29
C ILE A 115 -13.04 -11.41 11.60
N ASP A 116 -12.55 -10.25 12.05
CA ASP A 116 -13.41 -9.13 12.44
C ASP A 116 -14.17 -8.53 11.26
N ASN A 117 -13.58 -8.59 10.06
CA ASN A 117 -14.16 -8.04 8.83
C ASN A 117 -14.81 -9.10 7.92
N LEU A 118 -14.77 -10.39 8.29
CA LEU A 118 -15.27 -11.48 7.48
C LEU A 118 -16.74 -11.32 7.03
N PRO A 119 -17.65 -10.69 7.81
CA PRO A 119 -19.01 -10.43 7.34
C PRO A 119 -19.08 -9.55 6.09
N VAL A 120 -18.03 -8.77 5.79
CA VAL A 120 -18.06 -7.73 4.76
C VAL A 120 -16.91 -7.79 3.75
N ILE A 121 -15.83 -8.54 4.01
CA ILE A 121 -14.72 -8.74 3.04
C ILE A 121 -14.63 -10.17 2.54
N ASP A 122 -14.04 -10.37 1.36
CA ASP A 122 -13.85 -11.68 0.69
C ASP A 122 -12.97 -12.67 1.48
N GLY A 123 -12.24 -12.17 2.48
CA GLY A 123 -11.37 -12.96 3.36
C GLY A 123 -9.94 -13.11 2.86
N THR A 124 -9.56 -12.36 1.82
CA THR A 124 -8.19 -12.33 1.28
C THR A 124 -7.62 -10.92 1.34
N LEU A 125 -6.37 -10.82 1.80
CA LEU A 125 -5.59 -9.59 1.79
C LEU A 125 -4.59 -9.64 0.64
N TYR A 126 -4.49 -8.54 -0.11
CA TYR A 126 -3.67 -8.45 -1.32
C TYR A 126 -2.57 -7.40 -1.12
N PHE A 127 -1.31 -7.82 -1.21
CA PHE A 127 -0.13 -6.98 -1.00
C PHE A 127 0.56 -6.75 -2.34
N TRP A 128 0.54 -5.50 -2.83
CA TRP A 128 1.19 -5.18 -4.10
C TRP A 128 2.71 -5.18 -3.99
N GLU A 129 3.37 -5.87 -4.91
CA GLU A 129 4.82 -5.83 -5.12
C GLU A 129 5.12 -5.26 -6.51
N GLN A 130 6.02 -4.27 -6.57
CA GLN A 130 6.72 -3.94 -7.81
C GLN A 130 7.86 -4.94 -8.02
N PHE A 131 7.91 -5.59 -9.18
CA PHE A 131 9.00 -6.50 -9.50
C PHE A 131 10.26 -5.75 -9.92
N SER A 132 11.41 -6.24 -9.47
CA SER A 132 12.72 -5.65 -9.78
C SER A 132 13.25 -6.06 -11.17
N THR A 133 12.50 -6.88 -11.92
CA THR A 133 12.87 -7.37 -13.26
C THR A 133 12.82 -6.28 -14.33
N ASN A 134 12.19 -5.13 -14.04
CA ASN A 134 12.33 -3.93 -14.84
C ASN A 134 12.27 -2.65 -13.97
N ASN A 135 12.58 -1.50 -14.58
CA ASN A 135 12.53 -0.19 -13.91
C ASN A 135 11.81 0.84 -14.78
N THR A 136 10.53 0.58 -15.05
CA THR A 136 9.64 1.49 -15.80
C THR A 136 8.48 1.92 -14.92
N HIS A 137 7.92 3.09 -15.21
CA HIS A 137 6.68 3.59 -14.59
C HIS A 137 5.63 3.87 -15.67
N THR A 138 5.83 3.34 -16.87
CA THR A 138 4.81 3.28 -17.92
C THR A 138 3.91 2.10 -17.60
N LEU A 139 2.61 2.36 -17.37
CA LEU A 139 1.65 1.37 -16.88
C LEU A 139 1.67 0.06 -17.69
N ALA A 140 1.59 0.15 -19.02
CA ALA A 140 1.57 -1.01 -19.91
C ALA A 140 2.84 -1.88 -19.85
N ASP A 141 3.99 -1.29 -19.50
CA ASP A 141 5.26 -2.00 -19.36
C ASP A 141 5.54 -2.37 -17.89
N TYR A 142 4.73 -1.89 -16.94
CA TYR A 142 4.97 -2.09 -15.51
C TYR A 142 4.92 -3.57 -15.16
N GLN A 143 5.80 -3.98 -14.25
CA GLN A 143 5.86 -5.35 -13.75
C GLN A 143 5.60 -5.34 -12.26
N GLY A 144 4.53 -6.01 -11.85
CA GLY A 144 4.11 -6.10 -10.47
C GLY A 144 2.96 -7.06 -10.32
N GLY A 145 2.57 -7.31 -9.08
CA GLY A 145 1.57 -8.31 -8.77
C GLY A 145 1.18 -8.31 -7.30
N HIS A 146 0.18 -9.10 -6.96
CA HIS A 146 -0.29 -9.23 -5.58
C HIS A 146 0.21 -10.51 -4.94
N ALA A 147 0.87 -10.37 -3.79
CA ALA A 147 1.00 -11.43 -2.81
C ALA A 147 -0.32 -11.54 -2.05
N ILE A 148 -0.69 -12.72 -1.57
CA ILE A 148 -1.97 -12.93 -0.88
C ILE A 148 -1.79 -13.56 0.49
N TYR A 149 -2.66 -13.19 1.42
CA TYR A 149 -2.79 -13.80 2.74
C TYR A 149 -4.27 -14.05 3.05
N ASN A 150 -4.60 -15.22 3.63
CA ASN A 150 -5.94 -15.55 4.09
C ASN A 150 -5.88 -16.54 5.27
N LEU A 151 -7.05 -16.88 5.85
CA LEU A 151 -7.16 -17.77 7.02
C LEU A 151 -6.79 -19.24 6.77
N MET A 152 -6.40 -19.62 5.55
CA MET A 152 -5.87 -20.97 5.28
C MET A 152 -4.43 -21.14 5.82
N GLY A 153 -3.83 -20.08 6.37
CA GLY A 153 -2.61 -20.14 7.16
C GLY A 153 -1.31 -20.14 6.35
N MET A 154 -1.38 -19.98 5.03
CA MET A 154 -0.21 -19.89 4.16
C MET A 154 -0.36 -18.68 3.23
N GLY A 155 0.46 -17.66 3.45
CA GLY A 155 0.62 -16.59 2.47
C GLY A 155 1.24 -17.13 1.18
N MET A 156 0.90 -16.52 0.06
CA MET A 156 1.52 -16.82 -1.23
C MET A 156 2.31 -15.59 -1.72
N PRO A 157 3.53 -15.80 -2.27
CA PRO A 157 4.29 -14.71 -2.89
C PRO A 157 3.52 -14.07 -4.05
N ALA A 158 3.94 -12.88 -4.45
CA ALA A 158 3.26 -12.16 -5.50
C ALA A 158 3.28 -12.89 -6.85
N THR A 159 2.14 -12.90 -7.53
CA THR A 159 2.00 -13.38 -8.90
C THR A 159 1.79 -12.21 -9.84
N ALA A 160 2.43 -12.23 -11.02
CA ALA A 160 2.32 -11.17 -12.02
C ALA A 160 0.85 -10.82 -12.32
N ASP A 161 0.55 -9.53 -12.37
CA ASP A 161 -0.78 -9.03 -12.66
C ASP A 161 -1.19 -9.32 -14.12
N THR A 162 -2.15 -10.23 -14.29
CA THR A 162 -2.69 -10.61 -15.60
C THR A 162 -4.01 -9.91 -15.94
N SER A 163 -4.34 -8.78 -15.28
CA SER A 163 -5.54 -7.99 -15.57
C SER A 163 -5.57 -7.40 -16.99
N GLY A 164 -4.41 -7.29 -17.64
CA GLY A 164 -4.21 -6.60 -18.92
C GLY A 164 -3.94 -5.10 -18.78
N LEU A 165 -3.87 -4.57 -17.54
CA LEU A 165 -3.47 -3.20 -17.27
C LEU A 165 -1.94 -3.03 -17.29
N THR A 166 -1.24 -3.98 -16.69
CA THR A 166 0.22 -4.04 -16.65
C THR A 166 0.76 -5.05 -17.67
N SER A 167 2.07 -5.26 -17.71
CA SER A 167 2.69 -6.16 -18.70
C SER A 167 2.32 -7.64 -18.53
N GLY A 168 1.86 -8.07 -17.35
CA GLY A 168 1.68 -9.49 -17.03
C GLY A 168 2.97 -10.30 -16.97
N LEU A 169 4.12 -9.62 -16.91
CA LEU A 169 5.46 -10.22 -16.89
C LEU A 169 6.18 -9.95 -15.56
N GLY A 170 7.36 -10.55 -15.42
CA GLY A 170 8.25 -10.38 -14.28
C GLY A 170 8.04 -11.43 -13.20
N THR A 171 8.83 -11.33 -12.15
CA THR A 171 8.84 -12.31 -11.05
C THR A 171 8.96 -11.60 -9.72
N ALA A 172 8.20 -12.09 -8.73
CA ALA A 172 8.34 -11.65 -7.34
C ALA A 172 9.76 -11.86 -6.83
N SER A 173 10.18 -10.94 -5.98
CA SER A 173 11.47 -10.89 -5.30
C SER A 173 11.32 -10.94 -3.77
N LEU A 174 10.12 -10.62 -3.27
CA LEU A 174 9.80 -10.65 -1.85
C LEU A 174 9.18 -11.99 -1.43
N PRO A 175 9.37 -12.40 -0.15
CA PRO A 175 8.69 -13.57 0.39
C PRO A 175 7.17 -13.35 0.47
N ALA A 176 6.44 -14.45 0.71
CA ALA A 176 5.02 -14.39 1.01
C ALA A 176 4.74 -13.50 2.24
N PRO A 177 3.59 -12.81 2.29
CA PRO A 177 3.18 -12.07 3.47
C PRO A 177 2.97 -13.03 4.65
N GLU A 178 3.29 -12.54 5.85
CA GLU A 178 3.11 -13.27 7.10
C GLU A 178 1.91 -12.74 7.88
N ARG A 179 1.55 -13.42 8.97
CA ARG A 179 0.40 -13.07 9.83
C ARG A 179 0.51 -11.66 10.43
N TYR A 180 1.70 -11.18 10.74
CA TYR A 180 1.90 -9.91 11.44
C TYR A 180 2.28 -8.81 10.45
N ILE A 181 1.33 -7.95 10.12
CA ILE A 181 1.49 -6.87 9.14
C ILE A 181 2.26 -5.70 9.78
N PRO A 182 3.44 -5.31 9.26
CA PRO A 182 4.26 -4.25 9.84
C PRO A 182 3.56 -2.88 9.87
N VAL A 183 4.05 -1.98 10.72
CA VAL A 183 3.56 -0.60 10.82
C VAL A 183 3.62 0.10 9.47
N GLY A 184 2.52 0.72 9.04
CA GLY A 184 2.44 1.44 7.77
C GLY A 184 2.44 0.58 6.50
N GLN A 185 2.53 -0.75 6.61
CA GLN A 185 2.43 -1.64 5.45
C GLN A 185 1.02 -1.57 4.86
N GLY A 186 0.95 -1.25 3.57
CA GLY A 186 -0.30 -1.17 2.81
C GLY A 186 -0.73 -2.51 2.23
N PHE A 187 -2.04 -2.71 2.11
CA PHE A 187 -2.67 -3.86 1.46
C PHE A 187 -4.08 -3.49 0.99
N LEU A 188 -4.61 -4.28 0.06
CA LEU A 188 -5.99 -4.20 -0.42
C LEU A 188 -6.83 -5.35 0.13
N TYR A 189 -8.14 -5.15 0.17
CA TYR A 189 -9.15 -6.20 0.35
C TYR A 189 -10.38 -5.82 -0.46
N LEU A 190 -11.16 -6.82 -0.86
CA LEU A 190 -12.41 -6.64 -1.60
C LEU A 190 -13.61 -6.66 -0.66
N TYR A 191 -14.48 -5.66 -0.77
CA TYR A 191 -15.76 -5.66 -0.08
C TYR A 191 -16.74 -6.59 -0.80
N LYS A 192 -17.31 -7.55 -0.05
CA LYS A 192 -18.23 -8.57 -0.58
C LYS A 192 -19.43 -7.92 -1.28
N ILE A 193 -19.80 -8.51 -2.40
CA ILE A 193 -21.14 -8.34 -2.97
C ILE A 193 -22.07 -9.26 -2.15
N PRO A 194 -23.14 -8.75 -1.53
CA PRO A 194 -24.09 -9.59 -0.81
C PRO A 194 -24.62 -10.69 -1.74
N ASP A 195 -24.68 -11.92 -1.25
CA ASP A 195 -25.33 -13.01 -1.97
C ASP A 195 -26.78 -12.61 -2.26
N LEU A 196 -27.22 -12.75 -3.53
CA LEU A 196 -28.60 -12.51 -3.96
C LEU A 196 -29.56 -13.56 -3.41
#